data_AF-A0A938W1L0-F1
#
_entry.id   AF-A0A938W1L0-F1
#
_cell.length_a   1.000
_cell.length_b   1.000
_cell.length_c   1.000
_cell.angle_alpha   90.00
_cell.angle_beta   90.00
_cell.angle_gamma   90.00
#
_symmetry.space_group_name_H-M   'P 1'
#
loop_
_entity.id
_entity.type
_entity.pdbx_description
1 polymer ?
#
loop_
_entity_poly.entity_id
_entity_poly.type
_entity_poly.pdbx_seq_one_letter_code
_entity_poly.pdbx_strand_id
1 'polypeptide(L)'
;MMAEVTITQILDDLRVADEITRAFERRYWLSSADFYALYSQGLLDDGEHTDDFAEWSAYYQVKLDREALLRVLSKERLRQLTSDLGAGGVLIDSREPALRWPAPA
;
A
#
# COMPACT_ATOMS: atom_id res chain seq x y z
N MET A 1 3.06 12.38 -16.79
CA MET A 1 2.32 13.31 -15.92
C MET A 1 2.71 12.96 -14.49
N MET A 2 3.30 13.88 -13.71
CA MET A 2 3.68 13.61 -12.32
C MET A 2 2.42 13.74 -11.47
N ALA A 3 1.84 12.61 -11.03
CA ALA A 3 0.77 12.65 -10.04
C ALA A 3 1.41 12.99 -8.69
N GLU A 4 1.04 14.12 -8.11
CA GLU A 4 1.45 14.52 -6.76
C GLU A 4 0.57 13.75 -5.78
N VAL A 5 1.09 12.62 -5.29
CA VAL A 5 0.43 11.80 -4.26
C VAL A 5 1.11 12.07 -2.93
N THR A 6 0.32 12.38 -1.91
CA THR A 6 0.81 12.70 -0.57
C THR A 6 0.93 11.43 0.29
N ILE A 7 1.75 11.46 1.35
CA ILE A 7 1.83 10.33 2.31
C ILE A 7 0.46 10.11 2.94
N THR A 8 -0.23 11.19 3.31
CA THR A 8 -1.57 11.13 3.90
C THR A 8 -2.53 10.37 2.99
N GLN A 9 -2.55 10.68 1.69
CA GLN A 9 -3.41 9.99 0.74
C GLN A 9 -3.05 8.51 0.57
N ILE A 10 -1.77 8.17 0.60
CA ILE A 10 -1.33 6.76 0.57
C ILE A 10 -1.78 6.01 1.82
N LEU A 11 -1.67 6.63 2.99
CA LEU A 11 -2.10 6.03 4.26
C LEU A 11 -3.62 5.86 4.31
N ASP A 12 -4.38 6.82 3.77
CA ASP A 12 -5.83 6.72 3.66
C ASP A 12 -6.26 5.61 2.70
N ASP A 13 -5.63 5.51 1.52
CA ASP A 13 -5.86 4.43 0.56
C ASP A 13 -5.52 3.07 1.18
N LEU A 14 -4.40 2.98 1.91
CA LEU A 14 -3.99 1.77 2.62
C LEU A 14 -5.01 1.37 3.69
N ARG A 15 -5.53 2.33 4.46
CA ARG A 15 -6.54 2.04 5.49
C ARG A 15 -7.79 1.42 4.86
N VAL A 16 -8.30 1.98 3.77
CA VAL A 16 -9.49 1.46 3.07
C VAL A 16 -9.21 0.06 2.52
N ALA A 17 -8.07 -0.13 1.84
CA ALA A 17 -7.71 -1.42 1.26
C ALA A 17 -7.47 -2.49 2.36
N ASP A 18 -6.90 -2.12 3.50
CA ASP A 18 -6.72 -3.00 4.66
C ASP A 18 -8.05 -3.40 5.29
N GLU A 19 -9.00 -2.48 5.43
CA GLU A 19 -10.32 -2.79 5.99
C GLU A 19 -11.03 -3.88 5.17
N ILE A 20 -11.00 -3.75 3.84
CA ILE A 20 -11.64 -4.68 2.90
C ILE A 20 -10.89 -6.01 2.89
N THR A 21 -9.56 -5.99 2.72
CA THR A 21 -8.77 -7.23 2.66
C THR A 21 -8.89 -8.04 3.95
N ARG A 22 -8.84 -7.39 5.12
CA ARG A 22 -9.03 -8.06 6.42
C ARG A 22 -10.42 -8.63 6.63
N ALA A 23 -11.46 -8.08 6.00
CA ALA A 23 -12.79 -8.67 6.05
C ALA A 23 -12.81 -10.07 5.40
N PHE A 24 -12.10 -10.22 4.28
CA PHE A 24 -11.94 -11.51 3.59
C PHE A 24 -11.05 -12.47 4.39
N GLU A 25 -9.95 -11.98 4.97
CA GLU A 25 -9.10 -12.81 5.84
C GLU A 25 -9.88 -13.40 7.02
N ARG A 26 -10.78 -12.61 7.64
CA ARG A 26 -11.66 -13.10 8.71
C ARG A 26 -12.75 -14.04 8.21
N ARG A 27 -13.29 -13.80 7.01
CA ARG A 27 -14.35 -14.63 6.42
C ARG A 27 -13.84 -16.01 6.00
N TYR A 28 -12.64 -16.06 5.44
CA TYR A 28 -12.06 -17.25 4.81
C TYR A 28 -10.87 -17.85 5.58
N TRP A 29 -10.42 -17.21 6.67
CA TRP A 29 -9.34 -17.68 7.54
C TRP A 29 -8.02 -17.94 6.80
N LEU A 30 -7.78 -17.18 5.75
CA LEU A 30 -6.60 -17.23 4.88
C LEU A 30 -5.96 -15.84 4.85
N SER A 31 -4.64 -15.78 4.76
CA SER A 31 -3.97 -14.50 4.54
C SER A 31 -4.37 -13.95 3.16
N SER A 32 -4.42 -12.63 3.00
CA SER A 32 -4.72 -12.04 1.68
C SER A 32 -3.70 -12.46 0.62
N ALA A 33 -2.46 -12.73 1.01
CA ALA A 33 -1.41 -13.19 0.10
C ALA A 33 -1.69 -14.61 -0.43
N ASP A 34 -2.03 -15.54 0.46
CA ASP A 34 -2.35 -16.92 0.08
C ASP A 34 -3.66 -16.97 -0.72
N PHE A 35 -4.66 -16.18 -0.29
CA PHE A 35 -5.92 -16.05 -1.02
C PHE A 35 -5.70 -15.50 -2.44
N TYR A 36 -4.84 -14.49 -2.59
CA TYR A 36 -4.52 -13.92 -3.91
C TYR A 36 -3.74 -14.90 -4.79
N ALA A 37 -2.85 -15.71 -4.20
CA ALA A 37 -2.15 -16.76 -4.92
C ALA A 37 -3.12 -17.80 -5.50
N LEU A 38 -4.15 -18.19 -4.75
CA LEU A 38 -5.19 -19.10 -5.24
C LEU A 38 -6.06 -18.43 -6.31
N TYR A 39 -6.47 -17.17 -6.08
CA TYR A 39 -7.26 -16.37 -7.02
C TYR A 39 -6.56 -16.26 -8.38
N SER A 40 -5.30 -15.82 -8.37
CA SER A 40 -4.51 -15.59 -9.59
C SER A 40 -4.21 -16.86 -10.40
N GLN A 41 -4.31 -18.03 -9.79
CA GLN A 41 -4.21 -19.33 -10.46
C GLN A 41 -5.55 -19.85 -11.00
N GLY A 42 -6.65 -19.14 -10.76
CA GLY A 42 -8.01 -19.60 -11.07
C GLY A 42 -8.43 -20.80 -10.22
N LEU A 43 -7.84 -20.96 -9.03
CA LEU A 43 -8.15 -22.05 -8.09
C LEU A 43 -9.20 -21.66 -7.05
N LEU A 44 -9.55 -20.38 -6.98
CA LEU A 44 -10.72 -19.92 -6.25
C LEU A 44 -11.88 -19.83 -7.23
N ASP A 45 -13.01 -20.37 -6.78
CA ASP A 45 -14.34 -20.25 -7.38
C ASP A 45 -14.72 -21.30 -8.45
N ASP A 46 -15.94 -21.79 -8.34
CA ASP A 46 -16.69 -22.56 -9.34
C ASP A 46 -17.81 -21.72 -9.99
N GLY A 47 -17.93 -20.45 -9.61
CA GLY A 47 -18.80 -19.42 -10.23
C GLY A 47 -19.75 -18.71 -9.25
N GLU A 48 -19.78 -19.08 -7.97
CA GLU A 48 -20.71 -18.51 -6.98
C GLU A 48 -20.20 -17.21 -6.32
N HIS A 49 -18.90 -16.92 -6.39
CA HIS A 49 -18.27 -15.80 -5.66
C HIS A 49 -17.41 -14.87 -6.54
N THR A 50 -17.56 -14.95 -7.87
CA THR A 50 -16.64 -14.32 -8.83
C THR A 50 -16.55 -12.81 -8.64
N ASP A 51 -17.67 -12.15 -8.43
CA ASP A 51 -17.75 -10.69 -8.30
C ASP A 51 -17.09 -10.20 -6.99
N ASP A 52 -17.41 -10.85 -5.86
CA ASP A 52 -16.82 -10.54 -4.55
C ASP A 52 -15.29 -10.71 -4.57
N PHE A 53 -14.79 -11.78 -5.21
CA PHE A 53 -13.35 -12.05 -5.30
C PHE A 53 -12.66 -11.07 -6.26
N ALA A 54 -13.31 -10.70 -7.37
CA ALA A 54 -12.79 -9.70 -8.29
C ALA A 54 -12.65 -8.33 -7.61
N GLU A 55 -13.70 -7.87 -6.90
CA GLU A 55 -13.66 -6.61 -6.17
C GLU A 55 -12.56 -6.63 -5.10
N TRP A 56 -12.51 -7.67 -4.28
CA TRP A 56 -11.46 -7.84 -3.27
C TRP A 56 -10.05 -7.82 -3.89
N SER A 57 -9.86 -8.48 -5.04
CA SER A 57 -8.55 -8.55 -5.71
C SER A 57 -8.05 -7.18 -6.14
N ALA A 58 -8.97 -6.29 -6.57
CA ALA A 58 -8.64 -4.92 -6.92
C ALA A 58 -8.15 -4.13 -5.70
N TYR A 59 -8.83 -4.27 -4.55
CA TYR A 59 -8.38 -3.64 -3.30
C TYR A 59 -7.05 -4.21 -2.79
N TYR A 60 -6.82 -5.52 -2.94
CA TYR A 60 -5.54 -6.12 -2.61
C TYR A 60 -4.41 -5.59 -3.49
N GLN A 61 -4.65 -5.40 -4.79
CA GLN A 61 -3.69 -4.79 -5.71
C GLN A 61 -3.37 -3.35 -5.32
N VAL A 62 -4.40 -2.54 -5.01
CA VAL A 62 -4.24 -1.17 -4.52
C VAL A 62 -3.38 -1.14 -3.25
N LYS A 63 -3.63 -2.06 -2.31
CA LYS A 63 -2.80 -2.19 -1.10
C LYS A 63 -1.33 -2.42 -1.46
N LEU A 64 -1.03 -3.40 -2.31
CA LEU A 64 0.35 -3.72 -2.71
C LEU A 64 1.06 -2.51 -3.34
N ASP A 65 0.36 -1.82 -4.24
CA ASP A 65 0.89 -0.64 -4.93
C ASP A 65 1.17 0.51 -3.95
N ARG A 66 0.24 0.76 -3.02
CA ARG A 66 0.35 1.81 -2.01
C ARG A 66 1.40 1.52 -0.96
N GLU A 67 1.56 0.26 -0.54
CA GLU A 67 2.66 -0.14 0.34
C GLU A 67 4.02 0.03 -0.35
N ALA A 68 4.13 -0.31 -1.65
CA ALA A 68 5.35 -0.13 -2.41
C ALA A 68 5.72 1.35 -2.53
N LEU A 69 4.74 2.18 -2.85
CA LEU A 69 4.87 3.64 -2.92
C LEU A 69 5.27 4.23 -1.56
N LEU A 70 4.62 3.82 -0.47
CA LEU A 70 4.98 4.24 0.89
C LEU A 70 6.44 3.88 1.20
N ARG A 71 6.88 2.65 0.91
CA ARG A 71 8.27 2.22 1.14
C ARG A 71 9.29 3.10 0.42
N VAL A 72 9.00 3.51 -0.81
CA VAL A 72 9.89 4.41 -1.58
C VAL A 72 9.91 5.80 -0.97
N LEU A 73 8.76 6.38 -0.65
CA LEU A 73 8.67 7.72 -0.07
C LEU A 73 9.28 7.77 1.34
N SER A 74 9.09 6.74 2.16
CA SER A 74 9.77 6.62 3.46
C SER A 74 11.29 6.56 3.31
N LYS A 75 11.82 5.86 2.29
CA LYS A 75 13.26 5.86 2.00
C LYS A 75 13.75 7.24 1.57
N GLU A 76 12.99 7.95 0.74
CA GLU A 76 13.34 9.32 0.35
C GLU A 76 13.33 10.27 1.55
N ARG A 77 12.31 10.19 2.41
CA ARG A 77 12.25 10.95 3.65
C ARG A 77 13.44 10.66 4.56
N LEU A 78 13.83 9.38 4.68
CA LEU A 78 15.00 9.00 5.46
C LEU A 78 16.28 9.63 4.90
N ARG A 79 16.47 9.63 3.56
CA ARG A 79 17.64 10.28 2.93
C ARG A 79 17.72 11.76 3.30
N GLN A 80 16.61 12.49 3.17
CA GLN A 80 16.53 13.92 3.52
C GLN A 80 16.85 14.17 5.01
N LEU A 81 16.28 13.35 5.89
CA LEU A 81 16.54 13.44 7.33
C LEU A 81 18.01 13.18 7.67
N THR A 82 18.67 12.26 6.95
CA THR A 82 20.08 11.94 7.15
C THR A 82 21.04 12.91 6.47
N SER A 83 20.63 13.63 5.41
CA SER A 83 21.45 14.69 4.80
C SER A 83 21.51 15.94 5.66
N ASP A 84 20.44 16.20 6.41
CA ASP A 84 20.30 17.37 7.29
C ASP A 84 20.91 17.12 8.68
N LEU A 85 21.63 16.01 8.85
CA LEU A 85 22.19 15.55 10.11
C LEU A 85 23.38 16.44 10.53
N GLY A 86 23.08 17.47 11.33
CA GLY A 86 24.08 18.23 12.07
C GLY A 86 24.63 17.45 13.28
N ALA A 87 25.50 18.09 14.06
CA ALA A 87 26.16 17.48 15.23
C ALA A 87 25.20 17.04 16.37
N GLY A 88 23.89 17.31 16.26
CA GLY A 88 22.88 17.05 17.28
C GLY A 88 21.86 15.94 16.97
N GLY A 89 21.97 15.24 15.83
CA GLY A 89 21.04 14.17 15.43
C GLY A 89 19.93 14.60 14.46
N VAL A 90 19.00 13.69 14.16
CA VAL A 90 17.87 13.91 13.24
C VAL A 90 16.71 14.60 13.95
N LEU A 91 16.24 15.73 13.42
CA LEU A 91 14.97 16.34 13.83
C LEU A 91 13.82 15.79 12.98
N ILE A 92 12.89 15.06 13.60
CA ILE A 92 11.67 14.58 12.93
C ILE A 92 10.53 15.54 13.27
N ASP A 93 10.09 16.31 12.29
CA ASP A 93 8.92 17.18 12.37
C ASP A 93 7.64 16.42 11.95
N SER A 94 6.52 16.73 12.60
CA SER A 94 5.19 16.16 12.33
C SER A 94 4.51 16.72 11.08
N ARG A 95 5.05 17.80 10.49
CA ARG A 95 4.53 18.33 9.22
C ARG A 95 4.75 17.35 8.07
N GLU A 96 3.74 17.18 7.24
CA GLU A 96 3.84 16.32 6.06
C GLU A 96 4.95 16.80 5.12
N PRO A 97 5.92 15.95 4.75
CA PRO A 97 7.00 16.35 3.86
C PRO A 97 6.52 16.45 2.41
N ALA A 98 7.02 17.45 1.69
CA ALA A 98 6.85 17.57 0.25
C ALA A 98 7.76 16.56 -0.46
N LEU A 99 7.31 15.31 -0.54
CA LEU A 99 8.03 14.23 -1.23
C LEU A 99 7.53 14.11 -2.66
N ARG A 100 8.47 13.96 -3.59
CA ARG A 100 8.14 13.75 -5.01
C ARG A 100 8.23 12.27 -5.32
N TRP A 101 7.18 11.73 -5.91
CA TRP A 101 7.20 10.42 -6.53
C TRP A 101 7.81 10.53 -7.93
N PRO A 102 8.99 9.92 -8.20
CA PRO A 102 9.36 9.63 -9.58
C PRO A 102 8.41 8.53 -10.06
N ALA A 103 7.62 8.79 -11.10
CA ALA A 103 6.79 7.76 -11.70
C ALA A 103 7.66 6.53 -12.03
N PRO A 104 7.16 5.30 -11.82
CA PRO A 104 7.92 4.10 -12.19
C PRO A 104 8.22 4.17 -13.69
N ALA A 105 9.48 3.91 -14.04
CA ALA A 105 9.99 3.92 -15.41
C ALA A 105 9.36 2.81 -16.26
#